data_AF-A0A2X1JNZ9-F1
#
_entry.id   AF-A0A2X1JNZ9-F1
#
_cell.length_a   1.000
_cell.length_b   1.000
_cell.length_c   1.000
_cell.angle_alpha   90.00
_cell.angle_beta   90.00
_cell.angle_gamma   90.00
#
_symmetry.space_group_name_H-M   'P 1'
#
loop_
_entity.id
_entity.type
_entity.pdbx_description
1 polymer ?
#
loop_
_entity_poly.entity_id
_entity_poly.type
_entity_poly.pdbx_seq_one_letter_code
_entity_poly.pdbx_strand_id
1 'polypeptide(L)'
;MTLNVAPLMRTDSPDEKRIQAILDQLTDESRILDAGVYDEQGDLIARSGESVEVRDRLALDGKKAGGYFNQQIVEPIAGKNGPLGYLRLTLDTHTLATEAQQVDNTH
;
A
#
# COMPACT_ATOMS: atom_id res chain seq x y z
N MET A 1 0.26 3.47 18.09
CA MET A 1 -1.17 3.23 17.80
C MET A 1 -1.22 2.04 16.85
N THR A 2 -1.86 0.92 17.22
CA THR A 2 -1.95 -0.27 16.36
C THR A 2 -3.22 -0.15 15.51
N LEU A 3 -3.06 0.03 14.20
CA LEU A 3 -4.19 0.09 13.26
C LEU A 3 -4.67 -1.35 13.00
N ASN A 4 -5.95 -1.63 13.26
CA ASN A 4 -6.53 -2.96 13.09
C ASN A 4 -7.88 -2.87 12.38
N VAL A 5 -7.93 -3.37 11.15
CA VAL A 5 -9.15 -3.44 10.32
C VAL A 5 -9.99 -4.69 10.59
N ALA A 6 -9.46 -5.71 11.28
CA ALA A 6 -10.16 -6.97 11.51
C ALA A 6 -11.54 -6.83 12.19
N PRO A 7 -11.76 -5.95 13.17
CA PRO A 7 -13.09 -5.77 13.75
C PRO A 7 -14.14 -5.23 12.78
N LEU A 8 -13.72 -4.50 11.74
CA LEU A 8 -14.61 -3.88 10.73
C LEU A 8 -15.05 -4.85 9.64
N MET A 9 -14.38 -6.00 9.56
CA MET A 9 -14.59 -7.05 8.57
C MET A 9 -15.42 -8.23 9.13
N ARG A 10 -15.81 -8.20 10.41
CA ARG A 10 -16.45 -9.34 11.11
C ARG A 10 -17.96 -9.44 10.92
N THR A 11 -18.60 -8.43 10.35
CA THR A 11 -20.05 -8.37 10.16
C THR A 11 -20.43 -8.84 8.75
N ASP A 12 -21.65 -9.34 8.55
CA ASP A 12 -22.19 -9.75 7.23
C ASP A 12 -22.10 -8.63 6.17
N SER A 13 -21.90 -7.38 6.62
CA SER A 13 -21.53 -6.23 5.82
C SER A 13 -20.32 -5.51 6.44
N PRO A 14 -19.18 -5.37 5.74
CA PRO A 14 -18.05 -4.57 6.22
C PRO A 14 -18.44 -3.10 6.48
N ASP A 15 -17.82 -2.47 7.49
CA ASP A 15 -17.99 -1.03 7.74
C ASP A 15 -17.08 -0.21 6.79
N GLU A 16 -17.50 -0.12 5.52
CA GLU A 16 -16.72 0.50 4.45
C GLU A 16 -16.29 1.94 4.78
N LYS A 17 -17.15 2.73 5.43
CA LYS A 17 -16.84 4.12 5.79
C LYS A 17 -15.70 4.19 6.78
N ARG A 18 -15.71 3.32 7.79
CA ARG A 18 -14.66 3.28 8.80
C ARG A 18 -13.37 2.66 8.27
N ILE A 19 -13.48 1.69 7.37
CA ILE A 19 -12.33 1.15 6.65
C ILE A 19 -11.70 2.25 5.80
N GLN A 20 -12.49 2.99 5.02
CA GLN A 20 -12.01 4.10 4.19
C GLN A 20 -11.24 5.13 5.01
N ALA A 21 -11.79 5.59 6.14
CA ALA A 21 -11.10 6.56 7.01
C ALA A 21 -9.74 6.04 7.54
N ILE A 22 -9.64 4.73 7.80
CA ILE A 22 -8.37 4.10 8.21
C ILE A 22 -7.38 4.07 7.04
N LEU A 23 -7.85 3.74 5.82
CA LEU A 23 -7.00 3.72 4.64
C LEU A 23 -6.52 5.12 4.27
N ASP A 24 -7.39 6.13 4.38
CA ASP A 24 -7.03 7.53 4.19
C ASP A 24 -5.91 7.94 5.14
N GLN A 25 -6.03 7.60 6.43
CA GLN A 25 -4.98 7.86 7.41
C GLN A 25 -3.68 7.10 7.11
N LEU A 26 -3.74 5.90 6.52
CA LEU A 26 -2.55 5.15 6.13
C LEU A 26 -1.82 5.81 4.96
N THR A 27 -2.54 6.44 4.04
CA THR A 27 -1.94 7.05 2.84
C THR A 27 -1.63 8.53 3.00
N ASP A 28 -2.11 9.16 4.08
CA ASP A 28 -1.81 10.55 4.41
C ASP A 28 -0.39 10.70 5.00
N GLU A 29 0.42 11.56 4.38
CA GLU A 29 1.82 11.86 4.75
C GLU A 29 2.72 10.64 5.04
N SER A 30 2.48 9.51 4.39
CA SER A 30 3.20 8.26 4.62
C SER A 30 3.98 7.80 3.39
N ARG A 31 4.86 6.79 3.56
CA ARG A 31 5.51 6.12 2.43
C ARG A 31 4.59 5.12 1.71
N ILE A 32 3.29 5.11 2.02
CA ILE A 32 2.29 4.23 1.41
C ILE A 32 1.65 5.02 0.27
N LEU A 33 1.93 4.61 -0.96
CA LEU A 33 1.33 5.18 -2.17
C LEU A 33 -0.17 4.88 -2.24
N ASP A 34 -0.54 3.63 -1.97
CA ASP A 34 -1.95 3.24 -1.88
C ASP A 34 -2.16 2.11 -0.89
N ALA A 35 -3.40 2.02 -0.39
CA ALA A 35 -3.84 0.95 0.49
C ALA A 35 -5.23 0.47 0.05
N GLY A 36 -5.48 -0.84 0.11
CA GLY A 36 -6.76 -1.43 -0.25
C GLY A 36 -7.13 -2.59 0.64
N VAL A 37 -8.41 -2.72 0.95
CA VAL A 37 -8.98 -3.87 1.67
C VAL A 37 -9.83 -4.66 0.71
N TYR A 38 -9.57 -5.95 0.66
CA TYR A 38 -10.29 -6.94 -0.14
C TYR A 38 -10.97 -7.94 0.79
N ASP A 39 -12.11 -8.48 0.40
CA ASP A 39 -12.72 -9.61 1.10
C ASP A 39 -11.96 -10.93 0.84
N GLU A 40 -12.48 -12.04 1.38
CA GLU A 40 -11.91 -13.37 1.19
C GLU A 40 -12.02 -13.91 -0.24
N GLN A 41 -12.97 -13.40 -1.05
CA GLN A 41 -13.10 -13.73 -2.48
C GLN A 41 -12.15 -12.91 -3.36
N GLY A 42 -11.59 -11.82 -2.83
CA GLY A 42 -10.71 -10.90 -3.54
C GLY A 42 -11.45 -9.70 -4.15
N ASP A 43 -12.71 -9.47 -3.79
CA ASP A 43 -13.46 -8.28 -4.20
C ASP A 43 -13.02 -7.06 -3.36
N LEU A 44 -12.92 -5.91 -4.02
CA LEU A 44 -12.45 -4.68 -3.38
C LEU A 44 -13.56 -4.05 -2.53
N ILE A 45 -13.29 -3.87 -1.24
CA ILE A 45 -14.20 -3.21 -0.30
C ILE A 45 -13.92 -1.71 -0.24
N ALA A 46 -12.65 -1.31 -0.10
CA ALA A 46 -12.25 0.09 0.02
C ALA A 46 -10.81 0.29 -0.42
N ARG A 47 -10.48 1.51 -0.88
CA ARG A 47 -9.14 1.90 -1.32
C ARG A 47 -8.87 3.37 -1.00
N SER A 48 -7.64 3.69 -0.61
CA SER A 48 -7.14 5.06 -0.55
C SER A 48 -5.75 5.19 -1.17
N GLY A 49 -5.30 6.43 -1.37
CA GLY A 49 -4.02 6.81 -1.95
C GLY A 49 -4.02 6.94 -3.48
N GLU A 50 -2.87 7.29 -4.03
CA GLU A 50 -2.70 7.57 -5.45
C GLU A 50 -2.80 6.29 -6.29
N SER A 51 -3.61 6.33 -7.34
CA SER A 51 -3.58 5.30 -8.37
C SER A 51 -2.46 5.62 -9.35
N VAL A 52 -1.27 5.05 -9.13
CA VAL A 52 -0.19 5.12 -10.12
C VAL A 52 -0.67 4.42 -11.40
N GLU A 53 -0.78 5.17 -12.50
CA GLU A 53 -1.18 4.63 -13.80
C GLU A 53 -0.23 3.51 -14.24
N VAL A 54 -0.77 2.44 -14.83
CA VAL A 54 0.04 1.29 -15.27
C VAL A 54 1.12 1.72 -16.27
N ARG A 55 0.84 2.75 -17.07
CA ARG A 55 1.78 3.33 -18.03
C ARG A 55 3.00 3.97 -17.36
N ASP A 56 2.78 4.65 -16.24
CA ASP A 56 3.83 5.30 -15.46
C ASP A 56 4.72 4.25 -14.78
N ARG A 57 4.13 3.15 -14.28
CA ARG A 57 4.88 2.00 -13.74
C ARG A 57 5.73 1.30 -14.79
N LEU A 58 5.26 1.24 -16.03
CA LEU A 58 5.92 0.54 -17.13
C LEU A 58 6.91 1.43 -17.91
N ALA A 59 7.03 2.72 -17.56
CA ALA A 59 7.92 3.69 -18.20
C ALA A 59 7.77 3.77 -19.75
N LEU A 60 6.54 3.64 -20.25
CA LEU A 60 6.28 3.50 -21.70
C LEU A 60 6.54 4.79 -22.51
N ASP A 61 6.69 5.94 -21.85
CA ASP A 61 6.90 7.25 -22.49
C ASP A 61 8.38 7.66 -22.64
N GLY A 62 9.33 6.76 -22.34
CA GLY A 62 10.75 6.94 -22.65
C GLY A 62 11.49 8.00 -21.83
N LYS A 63 10.84 8.71 -20.91
CA LYS A 63 11.52 9.51 -19.88
C LYS A 63 12.04 8.55 -18.82
N LYS A 64 13.33 8.22 -18.91
CA LYS A 64 14.15 7.44 -17.96
C LYS A 64 13.32 6.50 -17.06
N ALA A 65 13.35 5.22 -17.37
CA ALA A 65 13.08 4.15 -16.41
C ALA A 65 14.14 4.16 -15.28
N GLY A 66 14.19 5.24 -14.49
CA GLY A 66 14.77 5.21 -13.16
C GLY A 66 13.73 4.49 -12.32
N GLY A 67 13.91 3.18 -12.16
CA GLY A 67 12.89 2.25 -11.70
C GLY A 67 12.11 2.78 -10.50
N TYR A 68 10.86 3.19 -10.75
CA TYR A 68 9.83 3.30 -9.73
C TYR A 68 9.54 1.88 -9.25
N PHE A 69 10.39 1.38 -8.36
CA PHE A 69 10.12 0.14 -7.67
C PHE A 69 9.08 0.44 -6.61
N ASN A 70 7.90 -0.13 -6.76
CA ASN A 70 6.91 -0.11 -5.70
C ASN A 70 6.96 -1.48 -5.03
N GLN A 71 7.04 -1.52 -3.70
CA GLN A 71 6.92 -2.77 -2.97
C GLN A 71 5.46 -2.96 -2.59
N GLN A 72 4.89 -4.12 -2.96
CA GLN A 72 3.54 -4.49 -2.52
C GLN A 72 3.63 -5.50 -1.37
N ILE A 73 2.85 -5.23 -0.33
CA ILE A 73 2.67 -6.13 0.80
C ILE A 73 1.20 -6.51 0.84
N VAL A 74 0.92 -7.81 1.02
CA VAL A 74 -0.42 -8.33 1.21
C VAL A 74 -0.44 -9.07 2.53
N GLU A 75 -1.18 -8.53 3.49
CA GLU A 75 -1.35 -9.13 4.82
C GLU A 75 -2.76 -9.71 4.97
N PRO A 76 -2.90 -10.95 5.44
CA PRO A 76 -4.20 -11.52 5.74
C PRO A 76 -4.85 -10.82 6.94
N ILE A 77 -6.13 -10.46 6.82
CA ILE A 77 -6.91 -9.93 7.93
C ILE A 77 -7.41 -11.11 8.77
N ALA A 78 -6.81 -11.33 9.93
CA ALA A 78 -7.08 -12.51 10.75
C ALA A 78 -8.56 -12.63 11.17
N GLY A 79 -9.19 -13.78 10.85
CA GLY A 79 -10.48 -14.23 11.35
C GLY A 79 -10.36 -15.48 12.21
N LYS A 80 -11.49 -15.97 12.73
CA LYS A 80 -11.53 -17.15 13.63
C LYS A 80 -11.25 -18.46 12.89
N ASN A 81 -11.68 -18.58 11.65
CA ASN A 81 -11.65 -19.81 10.85
C ASN A 81 -10.82 -19.68 9.57
N GLY A 82 -10.03 -18.61 9.44
CA GLY A 82 -9.37 -18.21 8.21
C GLY A 82 -9.28 -16.69 8.11
N PRO A 83 -8.65 -16.16 7.06
CA PRO A 83 -8.65 -14.73 6.79
C PRO A 83 -10.07 -14.24 6.50
N LEU A 84 -10.43 -13.06 7.00
CA LEU A 84 -11.66 -12.34 6.63
C LEU A 84 -11.51 -11.61 5.29
N GLY A 85 -10.29 -11.56 4.76
CA GLY A 85 -9.89 -10.77 3.61
C GLY A 85 -8.43 -10.39 3.70
N TYR A 86 -8.03 -9.40 2.92
CA TYR A 86 -6.62 -9.02 2.74
C TYR A 86 -6.45 -7.50 2.74
N LEU A 87 -5.42 -7.03 3.46
CA LEU A 87 -4.94 -5.66 3.37
C LEU A 87 -3.76 -5.64 2.38
N ARG A 88 -3.90 -4.88 1.29
CA ARG A 88 -2.82 -4.58 0.35
C ARG A 88 -2.26 -3.20 0.63
N LEU A 89 -0.95 -3.09 0.75
CA LEU A 89 -0.22 -1.81 0.80
C LEU A 89 0.75 -1.75 -0.38
N THR A 90 0.74 -0.63 -1.10
CA THR A 90 1.77 -0.29 -2.09
C THR A 90 2.65 0.79 -1.49
N LEU A 91 3.95 0.51 -1.38
CA LEU A 91 4.92 1.42 -0.77
C LEU A 91 5.70 2.17 -1.85
N ASP A 92 5.95 3.45 -1.60
CA ASP A 92 6.94 4.22 -2.33
C ASP A 92 8.33 3.78 -1.84
N THR A 93 9.17 3.30 -2.74
CA THR A 93 10.57 2.98 -2.41
C THR A 93 11.56 4.03 -2.91
N HIS A 94 11.08 5.22 -3.28
CA HIS A 94 11.93 6.32 -3.70
C HIS A 94 12.78 6.88 -2.54
N THR A 95 13.94 6.24 -2.27
CA THR A 95 15.28 6.82 -2.05
C THR A 95 16.22 5.81 -1.35
N LEU A 96 17.27 5.35 -2.05
CA LEU A 96 18.62 5.12 -1.51
C LEU A 96 19.64 5.11 -2.68
N ALA A 97 19.81 6.26 -3.35
CA ALA A 97 20.96 6.49 -4.22
C ALA A 97 21.37 7.98 -4.23
N THR A 98 21.34 8.65 -3.08
CA THR A 98 21.99 9.98 -2.96
C THR A 98 22.61 10.29 -1.58
N GLU A 99 22.54 9.38 -0.61
CA GLU A 99 23.25 9.56 0.69
C GLU A 99 24.34 8.52 0.96
N ALA A 100 24.49 7.50 0.10
CA ALA A 100 25.56 6.50 0.22
C ALA A 100 26.79 6.80 -0.67
N GLN A 101 26.77 7.86 -1.48
CA GLN A 101 27.86 8.17 -2.43
C GLN A 101 28.72 9.38 -2.06
N GLN A 102 28.60 9.89 -0.82
CA GLN A 102 29.46 10.97 -0.33
C GLN A 102 30.29 10.58 0.90
N VAL A 103 30.70 9.31 0.96
CA VAL A 103 31.77 8.87 1.87
C VAL A 103 32.72 7.96 1.10
N ASP A 104 33.65 8.52 0.33
CA ASP A 104 34.99 7.93 0.20
C ASP A 104 35.99 8.86 -0.52
N ASN A 105 36.95 9.32 0.30
CA ASN A 105 38.39 9.46 0.06
C ASN A 105 38.92 10.47 -0.98
N THR A 106 39.17 11.70 -0.50
CA THR A 106 40.39 12.42 -0.92
C THR A 106 41.60 11.79 -0.22
N HIS A 107 42.52 11.26 -1.05
CA HIS A 107 43.88 10.81 -0.69
C HIS A 107 44.75 11.95 -0.15
#